data_AF-Q9BNH8-F1
#
_entry.id   AF-Q9BNH8-F1
#
_cell.length_a   1.000
_cell.length_b   1.000
_cell.length_c   1.000
_cell.angle_alpha   90.00
_cell.angle_beta   90.00
_cell.angle_gamma   90.00
#
_symmetry.space_group_name_H-M   'P 1'
#
loop_
_entity.id
_entity.type
_entity.pdbx_description
1 polymer ?
#
loop_
_entity_poly.entity_id
_entity_poly.type
_entity_poly.pdbx_seq_one_letter_code
_entity_poly.pdbx_strand_id
1 'polypeptide(L)'
;RRLIKAMESVMVSYDGTVRNSVCQLIQLRYGEDGLDGCAVEFQSLPTLKPSNKAFEKGFRFDLSNERHLRRIFTEDVVKELIGSAQALAELESEWDGLQKDRQVLRAVFSKGDNKVVLPCNLQR
;
A
#
# COMPACT_ATOMS: atom_id res chain seq x y z
N ARG A 1 23.23 9.02 -28.39
CA ARG A 1 22.87 10.38 -28.90
C ARG A 1 21.41 10.53 -29.30
N ARG A 2 20.80 9.60 -30.07
CA ARG A 2 19.40 9.72 -30.54
C ARG A 2 18.36 9.87 -29.42
N LEU A 3 18.43 9.05 -28.37
CA LEU A 3 17.51 9.13 -27.23
C LEU A 3 17.61 10.45 -26.47
N ILE A 4 18.84 10.92 -26.22
CA ILE A 4 19.10 12.20 -25.56
C ILE A 4 18.46 13.34 -26.35
N LYS A 5 18.69 13.40 -27.67
CA LYS A 5 18.13 14.45 -28.52
C LYS A 5 16.60 14.44 -28.60
N ALA A 6 15.97 13.27 -28.43
CA ALA A 6 14.51 13.17 -28.40
C ALA A 6 13.92 13.61 -27.05
N MET A 7 14.65 13.44 -25.94
CA MET A 7 14.13 13.65 -24.58
C MET A 7 14.72 14.89 -23.88
N GLU A 8 15.69 15.59 -24.47
CA GLU A 8 16.38 16.73 -23.83
C GLU A 8 15.47 17.93 -23.53
N SER A 9 14.32 18.03 -24.20
CA SER A 9 13.36 19.11 -23.99
C SER A 9 12.29 18.79 -22.93
N VAL A 10 12.28 17.56 -22.42
CA VAL A 10 11.25 17.09 -21.48
C VAL A 10 11.65 17.48 -20.06
N MET A 11 10.75 18.14 -19.35
CA MET A 11 10.96 18.58 -17.97
C MET A 11 9.70 18.43 -17.11
N VAL A 12 9.90 18.32 -15.80
CA VAL A 12 8.81 18.36 -14.81
C VAL A 12 8.48 19.82 -14.52
N SER A 13 7.21 20.18 -14.70
CA SER A 13 6.69 21.51 -14.42
C SER A 13 6.26 21.65 -12.95
N TYR A 14 6.12 22.88 -12.44
CA TYR A 14 5.74 23.13 -11.04
C TYR A 14 4.37 22.59 -10.63
N ASP A 15 3.49 22.32 -11.60
CA ASP A 15 2.19 21.65 -11.37
C ASP A 15 2.32 20.12 -11.21
N GLY A 16 3.54 19.58 -11.36
CA GLY A 16 3.85 18.15 -11.31
C GLY A 16 3.59 17.40 -12.61
N THR A 17 3.23 18.11 -13.69
CA THR A 17 3.06 17.52 -15.03
C THR A 17 4.41 17.44 -15.76
N VAL A 18 4.53 16.49 -16.69
CA VAL A 18 5.72 16.37 -17.55
C VAL A 18 5.40 16.94 -18.92
N ARG A 19 6.15 17.96 -19.34
CA ARG A 19 5.93 18.70 -20.59
C ARG A 19 7.19 18.84 -21.41
N ASN A 20 7.05 19.00 -22.72
CA ASN A 20 8.15 19.38 -23.61
C ASN A 20 8.31 20.91 -23.73
N SER A 21 9.29 21.35 -24.53
CA SER A 21 9.56 22.78 -24.77
C SER A 21 8.43 23.55 -25.45
N VAL A 22 7.48 22.87 -26.10
CA VAL A 22 6.29 23.47 -26.74
C VAL A 22 5.07 23.39 -25.80
N CYS A 23 5.30 23.09 -24.51
CA CYS A 23 4.28 22.92 -23.47
C CYS A 23 3.25 21.81 -23.75
N GLN A 24 3.57 20.85 -24.63
CA GLN A 24 2.72 19.69 -24.85
C GLN A 24 2.86 18.72 -23.66
N LEU A 25 1.72 18.24 -23.17
CA LEU A 25 1.63 17.32 -22.05
C LEU A 25 2.04 15.91 -22.48
N ILE A 26 2.98 15.31 -21.74
CA ILE A 26 3.44 13.92 -21.95
C ILE A 26 2.90 13.01 -20.85
N GLN A 27 3.01 13.43 -19.59
CA GLN A 27 2.47 12.70 -18.43
C GLN A 27 1.74 13.67 -17.49
N LEU A 28 0.62 13.20 -16.91
CA LEU A 28 -0.12 13.95 -15.89
C LEU A 28 0.68 14.08 -14.58
N ARG A 29 1.41 13.03 -14.22
CA ARG A 29 2.35 12.98 -13.10
C ARG A 29 3.61 12.25 -13.55
N TYR A 30 4.78 12.76 -13.14
CA TYR A 30 6.05 12.10 -13.40
C TYR A 30 6.04 10.66 -12.88
N GLY A 31 6.29 9.67 -13.73
CA GLY A 31 6.28 8.27 -13.29
C GLY A 31 4.91 7.74 -12.84
N GLU A 32 3.81 8.42 -13.20
CA GLU A 32 2.43 8.14 -12.78
C GLU A 32 2.13 8.35 -11.28
N ASP A 33 3.15 8.41 -10.42
CA ASP A 33 3.05 8.63 -8.98
C ASP A 33 3.55 10.02 -8.51
N GLY A 34 4.37 10.69 -9.33
CA GLY A 34 4.98 11.98 -9.03
C GLY A 34 6.20 11.90 -8.10
N LEU A 35 6.80 10.72 -7.95
CA LEU A 35 7.88 10.48 -6.99
C LEU A 35 9.27 10.49 -7.65
N ASP A 36 10.29 10.85 -6.89
CA ASP A 36 11.68 10.80 -7.34
C ASP A 36 12.19 9.35 -7.34
N GLY A 37 12.79 8.91 -8.45
CA GLY A 37 13.38 7.58 -8.60
C GLY A 37 14.57 7.32 -7.66
N CYS A 38 15.17 8.35 -7.07
CA CYS A 38 16.19 8.18 -6.04
C CYS A 38 15.63 7.88 -4.64
N ALA A 39 14.34 8.16 -4.39
CA ALA A 39 13.71 8.01 -3.08
C ALA A 39 12.87 6.72 -2.94
N VAL A 40 12.96 5.81 -3.91
CA VAL A 40 12.23 4.54 -3.93
C VAL A 40 13.15 3.35 -3.62
N GLU A 41 12.62 2.36 -2.92
CA GLU A 41 13.36 1.15 -2.52
C GLU A 41 12.55 -0.10 -2.89
N PHE A 42 13.22 -1.25 -2.99
CA PHE A 42 12.55 -2.54 -3.15
C PHE A 42 11.85 -2.96 -1.85
N GLN A 43 10.54 -3.13 -1.91
CA GLN A 43 9.69 -3.55 -0.80
C GLN A 43 8.89 -4.81 -1.17
N SER A 44 8.48 -5.58 -0.16
CA SER A 44 7.67 -6.78 -0.35
C SER A 44 6.25 -6.53 0.16
N LEU A 45 5.24 -6.69 -0.71
CA LEU A 45 3.84 -6.63 -0.31
C LEU A 45 3.44 -7.91 0.43
N PRO A 46 3.10 -7.85 1.73
CA PRO A 46 2.82 -9.05 2.52
C PRO A 46 1.43 -9.65 2.22
N THR A 47 0.52 -8.88 1.65
CA THR A 47 -0.88 -9.28 1.40
C THR A 47 -1.08 -10.13 0.13
N LEU A 48 -0.15 -10.07 -0.83
CA LEU A 48 -0.33 -10.63 -2.18
C LEU A 48 -0.18 -12.16 -2.24
N LYS A 49 0.92 -12.69 -1.71
CA LYS A 49 1.33 -14.11 -1.79
C LYS A 49 0.56 -15.08 -0.87
N PRO A 50 0.17 -14.73 0.37
CA PRO A 50 -0.46 -15.69 1.28
C PRO A 50 -1.73 -16.33 0.69
N SER A 51 -2.01 -17.57 1.10
CA SER A 51 -3.32 -18.20 0.84
C SER A 51 -4.43 -17.49 1.62
N ASN A 52 -5.70 -17.69 1.26
CA ASN A 52 -6.81 -17.03 1.96
C ASN A 52 -6.82 -17.34 3.46
N LYS A 53 -6.53 -18.59 3.85
CA LYS A 53 -6.44 -19.00 5.25
C LYS A 53 -5.24 -18.37 5.98
N ALA A 54 -4.09 -18.27 5.32
CA ALA A 54 -2.91 -17.64 5.90
C ALA A 54 -3.07 -16.12 6.04
N PHE A 55 -3.75 -15.50 5.08
CA PHE A 55 -4.09 -14.08 5.11
C PHE A 55 -5.05 -13.77 6.26
N GLU A 56 -6.14 -14.55 6.39
CA GLU A 56 -7.08 -14.41 7.51
C GLU A 56 -6.37 -14.56 8.86
N LYS A 57 -5.54 -15.59 9.04
CA LYS A 57 -4.81 -15.78 10.29
C LYS A 57 -3.81 -14.65 10.61
N GLY A 58 -3.26 -13.99 9.59
CA GLY A 58 -2.22 -12.96 9.76
C GLY A 58 -2.77 -11.54 9.93
N PHE A 59 -3.92 -11.24 9.32
CA PHE A 59 -4.45 -9.87 9.21
C PHE A 59 -5.83 -9.69 9.84
N ARG A 60 -6.60 -10.77 10.06
CA ARG A 60 -7.90 -10.68 10.76
C ARG A 60 -7.65 -10.60 12.25
N PHE A 61 -8.18 -9.56 12.88
CA PHE A 61 -8.06 -9.36 14.32
C PHE A 61 -9.35 -9.80 15.03
N ASP A 62 -9.32 -10.98 15.65
CA ASP A 62 -10.48 -11.53 16.36
C ASP A 62 -10.51 -11.07 17.83
N LEU A 63 -11.41 -10.15 18.16
CA LEU A 63 -11.62 -9.65 19.53
C LEU A 63 -12.25 -10.68 20.48
N SER A 64 -12.87 -11.75 19.96
CA SER A 64 -13.51 -12.79 20.78
C SER A 64 -12.52 -13.67 21.54
N ASN A 65 -11.22 -13.62 21.22
CA ASN A 65 -10.21 -14.48 21.84
C ASN A 65 -9.47 -13.74 22.97
N GLU A 66 -10.10 -13.68 24.15
CA GLU A 66 -9.53 -13.01 25.32
C GLU A 66 -8.12 -13.49 25.70
N ARG A 67 -7.83 -14.79 25.54
CA ARG A 67 -6.50 -15.34 25.87
C ARG A 67 -5.40 -14.79 24.97
N HIS A 68 -5.72 -14.50 23.71
CA HIS A 68 -4.78 -13.89 22.77
C HIS A 68 -4.62 -12.40 23.06
N LEU A 69 -5.72 -11.70 23.33
CA LEU A 69 -5.71 -10.27 23.66
C LEU A 69 -4.89 -9.95 24.92
N ARG A 70 -5.06 -10.73 25.99
CA ARG A 70 -4.31 -10.54 27.24
C ARG A 70 -2.81 -10.81 27.13
N ARG A 71 -2.34 -11.42 26.04
CA ARG A 71 -0.90 -11.59 25.76
C ARG A 71 -0.28 -10.37 25.08
N ILE A 72 -1.09 -9.57 24.39
CA ILE A 72 -0.62 -8.47 23.54
C ILE A 72 -0.92 -7.11 24.20
N PHE A 73 -2.06 -6.99 24.88
CA PHE A 73 -2.56 -5.76 25.48
C PHE A 73 -2.64 -5.85 27.00
N THR A 74 -2.66 -4.68 27.65
CA THR A 74 -2.96 -4.55 29.08
C THR A 74 -4.43 -4.84 29.37
N GLU A 75 -4.75 -5.30 30.58
CA GLU A 75 -6.13 -5.73 30.93
C GLU A 75 -7.16 -4.61 30.77
N ASP A 76 -6.78 -3.36 31.00
CA ASP A 76 -7.68 -2.21 30.87
C ASP A 76 -8.10 -1.99 29.41
N VAL A 77 -7.16 -2.08 28.48
CA VAL A 77 -7.41 -1.94 27.03
C VAL A 77 -8.25 -3.11 26.52
N VAL A 78 -8.04 -4.33 27.04
CA VAL A 78 -8.85 -5.49 26.65
C VAL A 78 -10.31 -5.31 27.07
N LYS A 79 -10.58 -4.79 28.28
CA LYS A 79 -11.95 -4.52 28.73
C LYS A 79 -12.62 -3.44 27.89
N GLU A 80 -11.88 -2.40 27.51
CA GLU A 80 -12.38 -1.33 26.65
C GLU A 80 -12.71 -1.85 25.23
N LEU A 81 -11.82 -2.64 24.63
CA LEU A 81 -12.03 -3.22 23.30
C LEU A 81 -13.22 -4.19 23.24
N ILE A 82 -13.41 -5.02 24.27
CA ILE A 82 -14.54 -5.96 24.35
C ILE A 82 -15.85 -5.20 24.62
N GLY A 83 -15.80 -4.13 25.41
CA GLY A 83 -16.97 -3.31 25.74
C GLY A 83 -17.40 -2.35 24.62
N SER A 84 -16.51 -2.04 23.67
CA SER A 84 -16.78 -1.09 22.60
C SER A 84 -17.30 -1.76 21.33
N ALA A 85 -18.59 -1.59 21.05
CA ALA A 85 -19.19 -2.00 19.77
C ALA A 85 -18.64 -1.20 18.57
N GLN A 86 -18.13 0.02 18.80
CA GLN A 86 -17.52 0.84 17.74
C GLN A 86 -16.18 0.24 17.28
N ALA A 87 -15.36 -0.22 18.23
CA ALA A 87 -14.08 -0.86 17.90
C ALA A 87 -14.27 -2.13 17.06
N LEU A 88 -15.30 -2.93 17.36
CA LEU A 88 -15.67 -4.10 16.55
C LEU A 88 -16.05 -3.70 15.12
N ALA A 89 -16.89 -2.67 14.96
CA ALA A 89 -17.32 -2.20 13.64
C ALA A 89 -16.15 -1.64 12.80
N GLU A 90 -15.21 -0.91 13.42
CA GLU A 90 -14.03 -0.39 12.74
C GLU A 90 -13.11 -1.51 12.26
N LEU A 91 -12.87 -2.53 13.08
CA LEU A 91 -12.06 -3.70 12.72
C LEU A 91 -12.69 -4.52 11.59
N GLU A 92 -14.01 -4.69 11.60
CA GLU A 92 -14.73 -5.34 10.48
C GLU A 92 -14.59 -4.53 9.19
N SER A 93 -14.73 -3.20 9.27
CA SER A 93 -14.55 -2.31 8.13
C SER A 93 -13.11 -2.33 7.59
N GLU A 94 -12.11 -2.39 8.48
CA GLU A 94 -10.70 -2.52 8.11
C GLU A 94 -10.46 -3.84 7.38
N TRP A 95 -10.99 -4.95 7.91
CA TRP A 95 -10.88 -6.26 7.30
C TRP A 95 -11.48 -6.30 5.90
N ASP A 96 -12.67 -5.72 5.70
CA ASP A 96 -13.30 -5.59 4.38
C ASP A 96 -12.46 -4.74 3.42
N GLY A 97 -11.83 -3.67 3.91
CA GLY A 97 -10.87 -2.87 3.16
C GLY A 97 -9.69 -3.69 2.66
N LEU A 98 -9.03 -4.42 3.57
CA LEU A 98 -7.90 -5.28 3.24
C LEU A 98 -8.26 -6.38 2.23
N GLN A 99 -9.47 -6.93 2.31
CA GLN A 99 -9.96 -7.91 1.33
C GLN A 99 -10.12 -7.31 -0.06
N LYS A 100 -10.72 -6.11 -0.17
CA LYS A 100 -10.89 -5.39 -1.45
C LYS A 100 -9.54 -5.03 -2.05
N ASP A 101 -8.64 -4.48 -1.24
CA ASP A 101 -7.30 -4.11 -1.68
C ASP A 101 -6.54 -5.32 -2.21
N ARG A 102 -6.65 -6.46 -1.53
CA ARG A 102 -6.01 -7.70 -1.99
C ARG A 102 -6.56 -8.20 -3.33
N GLN A 103 -7.86 -8.02 -3.59
CA GLN A 103 -8.44 -8.36 -4.89
C GLN A 103 -7.92 -7.45 -6.00
N VAL A 104 -7.88 -6.14 -5.75
CA VAL A 104 -7.34 -5.13 -6.67
C VAL A 104 -5.87 -5.40 -6.95
N LEU A 105 -5.06 -5.63 -5.92
CA LEU A 105 -3.63 -5.92 -6.07
C LEU A 105 -3.37 -7.18 -6.90
N ARG A 106 -4.20 -8.22 -6.77
CA ARG A 106 -4.08 -9.42 -7.61
C ARG A 106 -4.51 -9.20 -9.05
N ALA A 107 -5.45 -8.28 -9.31
CA ALA A 107 -5.82 -7.87 -10.65
C ALA A 107 -4.70 -7.07 -11.32
N VAL A 108 -4.06 -6.15 -10.59
CA VAL A 108 -2.92 -5.35 -11.07
C VAL A 108 -1.67 -6.23 -11.27
N PHE A 109 -1.32 -7.05 -10.27
CA PHE A 109 -0.15 -7.94 -10.29
C PHE A 109 -0.53 -9.38 -10.64
N SER A 110 -1.00 -9.61 -11.88
CA SER A 110 -1.47 -10.92 -12.36
C SER A 110 -0.43 -12.05 -12.27
N LYS A 111 0.87 -11.72 -12.28
CA LYS A 111 1.98 -12.69 -12.15
C LYS A 111 2.28 -13.13 -10.72
N GLY A 112 1.68 -12.48 -9.71
CA GLY A 112 1.89 -12.82 -8.30
C GLY A 112 3.26 -12.45 -7.74
N ASP A 113 4.02 -11.58 -8.42
CA ASP A 113 5.25 -11.02 -7.86
C ASP A 113 4.92 -10.01 -6.77
N ASN A 114 5.50 -10.20 -5.59
CA ASN A 114 5.26 -9.34 -4.44
C ASN A 114 6.37 -8.33 -4.19
N LYS A 115 7.47 -8.40 -4.96
CA LYS A 115 8.58 -7.46 -4.84
C LYS A 115 8.29 -6.26 -5.73
N VAL A 116 8.03 -5.12 -5.10
CA VAL A 116 7.65 -3.87 -5.76
C VAL A 116 8.63 -2.77 -5.39
N VAL A 117 8.64 -1.69 -6.17
CA VAL A 117 9.45 -0.50 -5.89
C VAL A 117 8.51 0.56 -5.34
N LEU A 118 8.71 0.96 -4.09
CA LEU A 118 7.86 1.93 -3.39
C LEU A 118 8.71 2.91 -2.57
N PRO A 119 8.24 4.15 -2.38
CA PRO A 119 8.87 5.11 -1.48
C PRO A 119 8.77 4.64 -0.02
N CYS A 120 9.60 5.18 0.85
CA CYS A 120 9.54 5.01 2.31
C CYS A 120 9.48 3.55 2.76
N ASN A 121 10.64 2.95 3.04
CA ASN A 121 10.71 1.57 3.49
C ASN A 121 10.16 1.40 4.91
N LEU A 122 9.00 0.75 5.02
CA LEU A 122 8.29 0.53 6.29
C LEU A 122 8.94 -0.51 7.21
N GLN A 123 9.88 -1.31 6.71
CA GLN A 123 10.54 -2.36 7.49
C GLN A 123 11.83 -1.90 8.19
N ARG A 124 12.37 -0.73 7.80
CA ARG A 124 13.59 -0.15 8.38
C ARG A 124 13.26 0.51 9.71
#